data_AF-A0A3N5T077-F1
#
_entry.id   AF-A0A3N5T077-F1
#
_cell.length_a   1.000
_cell.length_b   1.000
_cell.length_c   1.000
_cell.angle_alpha   90.00
_cell.angle_beta   90.00
_cell.angle_gamma   90.00
#
_symmetry.space_group_name_H-M   'P 1'
#
loop_
_entity.id
_entity.type
_entity.pdbx_description
1 polymer ?
#
loop_
_entity_poly.entity_id
_entity_poly.type
_entity_poly.pdbx_seq_one_letter_code
_entity_poly.pdbx_strand_id
1 'polypeptide(L)' 'MLARVLSSAVIGIDAYLVEVEVDIARGLPTFTIVGLPEASVKESKERVKSAI' A
#
# COMPACT_ATOMS: atom_id res chain seq x y z
N MET A 1 -9.45 -5.45 10.59
CA MET A 1 -8.53 -4.72 11.50
C MET A 1 -8.02 -3.57 10.68
N LEU A 2 -8.42 -2.36 11.07
CA LEU A 2 -8.07 -1.14 10.35
C LEU A 2 -6.76 -0.59 10.93
N ALA A 3 -5.78 -0.35 10.07
CA ALA A 3 -4.54 0.33 10.39
C ALA A 3 -4.38 1.54 9.45
N ARG A 4 -3.86 2.65 9.98
CA ARG A 4 -3.58 3.88 9.24
C ARG A 4 -2.14 4.28 9.48
N VAL A 5 -1.44 4.69 8.43
CA VAL A 5 -0.04 5.15 8.52
C VAL A 5 0.18 6.33 7.59
N LEU A 6 0.94 7.32 8.08
CA LEU A 6 1.39 8.43 7.25
C LEU A 6 2.59 7.98 6.41
N SER A 7 2.58 8.36 5.14
CA SER A 7 3.61 8.04 4.16
C SER A 7 3.82 9.23 3.22
N SER A 8 4.69 9.07 2.23
CA SER A 8 4.94 10.06 1.19
C SER A 8 4.90 9.42 -0.19
N ALA A 9 4.26 10.08 -1.15
CA ALA A 9 4.33 9.74 -2.56
C ALA A 9 5.14 10.80 -3.31
N VAL A 10 5.90 10.39 -4.33
CA VAL A 10 6.69 11.32 -5.15
C VAL A 10 5.97 11.53 -6.47
N ILE A 11 5.71 12.79 -6.83
CA ILE A 11 5.15 13.14 -8.14
C ILE A 11 6.08 14.17 -8.78
N GLY A 12 6.86 13.72 -9.77
CA GLY A 12 7.94 14.52 -10.34
C GLY A 12 9.10 14.66 -9.35
N ILE A 13 9.35 15.89 -8.89
CA ILE A 13 10.40 16.19 -7.89
C ILE A 13 9.82 16.47 -6.50
N ASP A 14 8.50 16.56 -6.39
CA ASP A 14 7.83 16.97 -5.16
C ASP A 14 7.37 15.74 -4.37
N ALA A 15 7.50 15.84 -3.04
CA ALA A 15 7.00 14.85 -2.11
C ALA A 15 5.65 15.29 -1.55
N TYR A 16 4.65 14.42 -1.64
CA TYR A 16 3.30 14.65 -1.15
C TYR A 16 3.06 13.75 0.05
N LEU A 17 2.58 14.35 1.16
CA LEU A 17 2.11 13.59 2.30
C LEU A 17 0.86 12.81 1.90
N VAL A 18 0.88 11.51 2.13
CA VAL A 18 -0.24 10.61 1.85
C VAL A 18 -0.54 9.75 3.08
N GLU A 19 -1.80 9.37 3.23
CA GLU A 19 -2.23 8.43 4.25
C GLU A 19 -2.54 7.09 3.61
N VAL A 20 -1.98 6.03 4.18
CA VAL A 20 -2.23 4.66 3.74
C VAL A 20 -3.13 3.98 4.76
N GLU A 21 -4.26 3.47 4.30
CA GLU A 21 -5.20 2.68 5.10
C GLU A 21 -5.11 1.21 4.71
N VAL A 22 -5.12 0.33 5.70
CA VAL A 22 -5.13 -1.12 5.51
C VAL A 22 -6.26 -1.70 6.34
N ASP A 23 -7.11 -2.51 5.71
CA ASP A 23 -8.07 -3.34 6.44
C ASP A 23 -7.81 -4.82 6.21
N ILE A 24 -7.84 -5.58 7.30
CA ILE A 24 -7.68 -7.04 7.31
C ILE A 24 -8.96 -7.69 7.80
N ALA A 25 -9.61 -8.46 6.93
CA ALA A 25 -10.78 -9.27 7.25
C ALA A 25 -10.42 -10.78 7.27
N ARG A 26 -11.21 -11.57 8.01
CA ARG A 26 -11.11 -13.04 7.99
C ARG A 26 -11.80 -13.59 6.75
N GLY A 27 -11.14 -14.46 6.01
CA GLY A 27 -11.68 -15.03 4.77
C GLY A 27 -10.59 -15.61 3.87
N LEU A 28 -10.88 -15.71 2.57
CA LEU A 28 -9.89 -16.16 1.59
C LEU A 28 -8.72 -15.17 1.49
N PRO A 29 -7.46 -15.66 1.41
CA PRO A 29 -6.30 -14.79 1.27
C PRO A 29 -6.37 -13.98 -0.02
N THR A 30 -6.68 -12.69 0.11
CA THR A 30 -6.67 -11.74 -1.00
C THR A 30 -5.92 -10.50 -0.55
N PHE A 31 -5.07 -9.98 -1.44
CA PHE A 31 -4.35 -8.73 -1.21
C PHE A 31 -4.60 -7.85 -2.42
N THR A 32 -5.31 -6.74 -2.18
CA THR A 32 -5.69 -5.76 -3.21
C THR A 32 -5.14 -4.40 -2.78
N ILE A 33 -4.61 -3.65 -3.74
CA ILE A 33 -4.15 -2.27 -3.55
C ILE A 33 -4.97 -1.38 -4.45
N VAL A 34 -5.46 -0.26 -3.91
CA VAL A 34 -6.24 0.76 -4.62
C VAL A 34 -5.72 2.15 -4.26
N GLY A 35 -6.05 3.17 -5.06
CA GLY A 35 -5.71 4.57 -4.79
C GLY A 35 -4.54 5.08 -5.63
N LEU A 36 -3.33 4.54 -5.45
CA LEU A 36 -2.16 4.95 -6.26
C LEU A 36 -1.96 4.03 -7.47
N PRO A 37 -1.80 4.58 -8.69
CA PRO A 37 -1.59 3.79 -9.92
C PRO A 37 -0.13 3.37 -10.14
N GLU A 38 0.80 3.68 -9.23
CA GLU A 38 2.22 3.40 -9.42
C GLU A 38 2.54 1.90 -9.51
N ALA A 39 3.38 1.54 -10.49
CA ALA A 39 3.86 0.16 -10.66
C ALA A 39 4.68 -0.33 -9.45
N SER A 40 5.52 0.54 -8.89
CA SER A 40 6.32 0.28 -7.68
C SER A 40 5.47 -0.14 -6.48
N VAL A 41 4.29 0.49 -6.32
CA VAL A 41 3.30 0.16 -5.29
C VAL A 41 2.70 -1.22 -5.56
N LYS A 42 2.35 -1.54 -6.81
CA LYS A 42 1.81 -2.86 -7.17
C LYS A 42 2.83 -3.99 -6.96
N GLU A 43 4.10 -3.76 -7.30
CA GLU A 43 5.20 -4.71 -7.08
C GLU A 43 5.58 -4.88 -5.60
N SER A 44 5.28 -3.88 -4.76
CA SER A 44 5.55 -3.97 -3.32
C SER A 44 4.80 -5.11 -2.63
N LYS A 45 3.61 -5.48 -3.13
CA LYS A 45 2.80 -6.60 -2.62
C LYS A 45 3.60 -7.91 -2.54
N GLU A 46 4.35 -8.22 -3.59
CA GLU A 46 5.09 -9.49 -3.69
C GLU A 46 6.29 -9.50 -2.74
N ARG A 47 6.90 -8.33 -2.51
CA ARG A 47 7.96 -8.15 -1.51
C ARG A 47 7.43 -8.33 -0.09
N VAL A 48 6.29 -7.73 0.24
CA VAL A 48 5.65 -7.89 1.55
C VAL A 48 5.28 -9.34 1.80
N LYS A 49 4.68 -10.02 0.82
CA LYS A 49 4.32 -11.44 0.92
C LYS A 49 5.52 -12.36 1.11
N SER A 50 6.70 -11.98 0.59
CA SER A 50 7.93 -12.77 0.76
C SER A 50 8.62 -12.52 2.11
N ALA A 51 8.32 -11.40 2.76
CA ALA A 51 9.00 -10.96 3.98
C ALA A 51 8.29 -11.41 5.28
N ILE A 52 7.04 -11.90 5.18
CA ILE A 52 6.18 -12.32 6.31
C ILE A 52 5.74 -13.75 6.10
#